data_AF-A0A917HS84-F1
#
_entry.id   AF-A0A917HS84-F1
#
_cell.length_a   1.000
_cell.length_b   1.000
_cell.length_c   1.000
_cell.angle_alpha   90.00
_cell.angle_beta   90.00
_cell.angle_gamma   90.00
#
_symmetry.space_group_name_H-M   'P 1'
#
loop_
_entity.id
_entity.type
_entity.pdbx_description
1 polymer ?
#
loop_
_entity_poly.entity_id
_entity_poly.type
_entity_poly.pdbx_seq_one_letter_code
_entity_poly.pdbx_strand_id
1 'polypeptide(L)'
;MILQRAALICGVLAIFCISAVHSAIGQSPRAQSGHTASALLISDIHFDPFHDPGKVAKLVKSPASEWERILEEPASADQPTAFAALQQRCGVRGVDTPYELFRSSLQAERGEAPNAKFITLSGDLVTHGFSCKYAALVSAKTLSDYVAFVAKTVEFVTGQLRKTFPGMPLYVALGNNDSGCGDYRLNEASDFLKATAKSVIAGLPKSADRKKALADFMAGGYYSVMMATPMSNTRLIVLDDIFMSQKYATCGGQRDAAAAVAQIAWLQKELAEARQHRQRVWVMGHIPPGVDIYSIFMKMRNVCANDKPEMFLSSDQLGDALVKNADVIRLGIFAHTHMDELRLLEPEHGTEGNGEVAIKMVSSISPINANNPSFTVASIDVAAATLADYQVFAASNLTGVNASWSKEYDFAQSYEETEFSAATVKTLIEEFRVDPDATTNASRSYIGNFFPGDHSSLIKPLWPQYVCALSHYTAEGFDRCVCDMANK
;
A
#
# COMPACT_ATOMS: atom_id res chain seq x y z
N MET A 1 43.75 42.06 78.86
CA MET A 1 42.34 41.69 79.13
C MET A 1 41.58 41.72 77.83
N ILE A 2 40.71 40.73 77.63
CA ILE A 2 39.70 40.56 76.56
C ILE A 2 40.07 39.57 75.43
N LEU A 3 39.14 38.63 75.31
CA LEU A 3 39.06 37.34 74.61
C LEU A 3 39.02 37.39 73.06
N GLN A 4 39.75 36.44 72.46
CA GLN A 4 39.31 35.36 71.55
C GLN A 4 38.36 35.56 70.34
N ARG A 5 38.86 34.99 69.22
CA ARG A 5 38.21 34.23 68.09
C ARG A 5 37.63 35.05 66.92
N ALA A 6 38.31 35.08 65.76
CA ALA A 6 38.31 34.11 64.61
C ALA A 6 37.07 34.28 63.71
N ALA A 7 37.08 34.31 62.37
CA ALA A 7 38.05 34.05 61.31
C ALA A 7 37.58 34.75 60.00
N LEU A 8 38.45 34.94 59.00
CA LEU A 8 38.01 35.12 57.61
C LEU A 8 38.98 34.40 56.65
N ILE A 9 38.41 33.53 55.83
CA ILE A 9 39.06 32.71 54.81
C ILE A 9 39.04 33.48 53.49
N CYS A 10 40.20 33.64 52.85
CA CYS A 10 40.31 33.94 51.42
C CYS A 10 41.63 33.33 50.92
N GLY A 11 41.54 32.26 50.14
CA GLY A 11 42.69 31.50 49.64
C GLY A 11 42.51 31.20 48.15
N VAL A 12 43.40 31.81 47.37
CA VAL A 12 43.60 31.67 45.92
C VAL A 12 44.00 30.24 45.55
N LEU A 13 43.47 29.70 44.44
CA LEU A 13 44.09 28.56 43.77
C LEU A 13 44.02 28.67 42.24
N ALA A 14 45.18 28.38 41.65
CA ALA A 14 45.56 28.58 40.27
C ALA A 14 44.91 27.56 39.31
N ILE A 15 44.60 28.03 38.09
CA ILE A 15 44.06 27.23 37.00
C ILE A 15 45.22 26.60 36.21
N PHE A 16 45.30 25.28 36.24
CA PHE A 16 46.11 24.47 35.31
C PHE A 16 45.39 24.36 33.96
N CYS A 17 46.04 24.79 32.87
CA CYS A 17 45.63 24.46 31.51
C CYS A 17 46.15 23.07 31.14
N ILE A 18 45.24 22.10 31.00
CA ILE A 18 45.50 20.83 30.32
C ILE A 18 44.72 20.86 29.00
N SER A 19 45.46 20.87 27.90
CA SER A 19 44.98 20.75 26.53
C SER A 19 44.46 19.34 26.27
N ALA A 20 43.14 19.19 26.19
CA ALA A 20 42.48 17.98 25.70
C ALA A 20 42.31 18.07 24.17
N VAL A 21 43.06 17.24 23.44
CA VAL A 21 42.83 16.96 22.02
C VAL A 21 41.52 16.16 21.93
N HIS A 22 40.41 16.83 21.64
CA HIS A 22 39.20 16.16 21.20
C HIS A 22 39.39 15.80 19.72
N SER A 23 39.49 14.49 19.45
CA SER A 23 39.27 13.97 18.11
C SER A 23 37.78 14.20 17.79
N ALA A 24 37.50 15.27 17.04
CA ALA A 24 36.21 15.46 16.43
C ALA A 24 36.02 14.34 15.40
N ILE A 25 35.34 13.27 15.80
CA ILE A 25 34.69 12.36 14.85
C ILE A 25 33.70 13.25 14.11
N GLY A 26 34.04 13.58 12.87
CA GLY A 26 33.19 14.36 12.00
C GLY A 26 31.85 13.65 11.89
N GLN A 27 30.82 14.26 12.49
CA GLN A 27 29.47 14.06 11.99
C GLN A 27 29.52 14.43 10.52
N SER A 28 29.40 13.43 9.64
CA SER A 28 29.17 13.70 8.23
C SER A 28 27.95 14.61 8.16
N PRO A 29 28.02 15.73 7.41
CA PRO A 29 26.88 16.60 7.26
C PRO A 29 25.72 15.76 6.70
N ARG A 30 24.57 15.83 7.36
CA ARG A 30 23.27 15.40 6.81
C ARG A 30 23.25 15.85 5.35
N ALA A 31 23.19 14.90 4.41
CA ALA A 31 23.18 15.21 2.99
C ALA A 31 21.82 15.84 2.61
N GLN A 32 21.51 17.02 3.14
CA GLN A 32 20.44 17.89 2.68
C GLN A 32 20.94 18.62 1.43
N SER A 33 21.00 17.91 0.30
CA SER A 33 21.01 18.55 -1.03
C SER A 33 20.64 17.55 -2.14
N GLY A 34 19.47 16.93 -2.02
CA GLY A 34 18.78 16.26 -3.12
C GLY A 34 17.38 16.86 -3.23
N HIS A 35 16.92 17.20 -4.43
CA HIS A 35 15.58 17.75 -4.65
C HIS A 35 14.52 16.69 -4.29
N THR A 36 14.04 16.67 -3.05
CA THR A 36 12.96 15.76 -2.67
C THR A 36 11.61 16.25 -3.21
N ALA A 37 10.75 15.31 -3.59
CA ALA A 37 9.38 15.57 -4.02
C ALA A 37 8.40 14.85 -3.12
N SER A 38 7.34 15.53 -2.69
CA SER A 38 6.24 14.90 -1.96
C SER A 38 5.31 14.14 -2.92
N ALA A 39 4.79 13.00 -2.50
CA ALA A 39 3.76 12.23 -3.20
C ALA A 39 2.75 11.64 -2.22
N LEU A 40 1.54 11.35 -2.69
CA LEU A 40 0.52 10.60 -1.94
C LEU A 40 0.53 9.15 -2.39
N LEU A 41 0.67 8.22 -1.44
CA LEU A 41 0.45 6.80 -1.67
C LEU A 41 -0.83 6.40 -0.92
N ILE A 42 -1.84 5.97 -1.67
CA ILE A 42 -3.16 5.59 -1.16
C ILE A 42 -3.53 4.20 -1.67
N SER A 43 -4.34 3.46 -0.91
CA SER A 43 -4.82 2.15 -1.33
C SER A 43 -6.10 1.76 -0.62
N ASP A 44 -6.75 0.71 -1.13
CA ASP A 44 -7.81 -0.02 -0.44
C ASP A 44 -8.90 0.96 0.04
N ILE A 45 -9.33 1.81 -0.89
CA ILE A 45 -10.39 2.79 -0.65
C ILE A 45 -11.69 2.05 -0.34
N HIS A 46 -11.98 0.97 -1.07
CA HIS A 46 -13.22 0.20 -0.96
C HIS A 46 -14.45 1.09 -0.80
N PHE A 47 -14.63 2.03 -1.72
CA PHE A 47 -15.77 2.94 -1.64
C PHE A 47 -17.08 2.13 -1.70
N ASP A 48 -17.96 2.33 -0.70
CA ASP A 48 -19.22 1.60 -0.56
C ASP A 48 -20.42 2.47 -1.01
N PRO A 49 -20.82 2.41 -2.30
CA PRO A 49 -22.01 3.12 -2.79
C PRO A 49 -23.31 2.53 -2.23
N PHE A 50 -23.25 1.41 -1.49
CA PHE A 50 -24.40 0.76 -0.87
C PHE A 50 -24.54 1.08 0.62
N HIS A 51 -23.68 1.94 1.19
CA HIS A 51 -23.75 2.34 2.60
C HIS A 51 -25.14 2.88 2.97
N ASP A 52 -25.79 3.62 2.07
CA ASP A 52 -27.20 3.98 2.17
C ASP A 52 -28.01 3.23 1.09
N PRO A 53 -28.62 2.07 1.42
CA PRO A 53 -29.41 1.30 0.46
C PRO A 53 -30.53 2.10 -0.20
N GLY A 54 -31.09 3.10 0.49
CA GLY A 54 -32.16 3.96 -0.06
C GLY A 54 -31.70 4.87 -1.20
N LYS A 55 -30.39 5.14 -1.32
CA LYS A 55 -29.83 5.98 -2.39
C LYS A 55 -29.44 5.18 -3.64
N VAL A 56 -29.25 3.86 -3.55
CA VAL A 56 -28.70 3.01 -4.63
C VAL A 56 -29.50 3.11 -5.93
N ALA A 57 -30.83 3.12 -5.86
CA ALA A 57 -31.67 3.26 -7.06
C ALA A 57 -31.43 4.58 -7.81
N LYS A 58 -31.11 5.68 -7.09
CA LYS A 58 -30.74 6.96 -7.71
C LYS A 58 -29.34 6.88 -8.32
N LEU A 59 -28.37 6.28 -7.62
CA LEU A 59 -27.00 6.11 -8.12
C LEU A 59 -26.94 5.27 -9.40
N VAL A 60 -27.74 4.20 -9.49
CA VAL A 60 -27.86 3.37 -10.69
C VAL A 60 -28.32 4.20 -11.90
N LYS A 61 -29.36 5.03 -11.72
CA LYS A 61 -29.98 5.83 -12.79
C LYS A 61 -29.18 7.07 -13.19
N SER A 62 -28.26 7.54 -12.33
CA SER A 62 -27.55 8.80 -12.52
C SER A 62 -26.12 8.58 -13.04
N PRO A 63 -25.53 9.50 -13.82
CA PRO A 63 -24.11 9.44 -14.14
C PRO A 63 -23.24 9.65 -12.89
N ALA A 64 -21.97 9.21 -12.93
CA ALA A 64 -21.03 9.36 -11.80
C ALA A 64 -20.85 10.83 -11.37
N SER A 65 -20.96 11.77 -12.31
CA SER A 65 -20.86 13.22 -12.05
C SER A 65 -21.95 13.76 -11.11
N GLU A 66 -23.06 13.04 -10.93
CA GLU A 66 -24.15 13.43 -10.03
C GLU A 66 -24.10 12.71 -8.67
N TRP A 67 -23.22 11.72 -8.50
CA TRP A 67 -23.18 10.90 -7.30
C TRP A 67 -22.85 11.71 -6.05
N GLU A 68 -21.94 12.67 -6.14
CA GLU A 68 -21.56 13.53 -5.02
C GLU A 68 -22.80 14.22 -4.42
N ARG A 69 -23.60 14.88 -5.28
CA ARG A 69 -24.85 15.54 -4.88
C ARG A 69 -25.84 14.56 -4.22
N ILE A 70 -25.96 13.34 -4.76
CA ILE A 70 -26.89 12.32 -4.23
C ILE A 70 -26.40 11.81 -2.87
N LEU A 71 -25.10 11.57 -2.73
CA LEU A 71 -24.50 11.05 -1.51
C LEU A 71 -24.54 12.09 -0.39
N GLU A 72 -24.45 13.39 -0.71
CA GLU A 72 -24.62 14.51 0.23
C GLU A 72 -26.06 14.77 0.70
N GLU A 73 -27.08 14.16 0.07
CA GLU A 73 -28.45 14.24 0.59
C GLU A 73 -28.52 13.66 2.02
N PRO A 74 -29.47 14.11 2.87
CA PRO A 74 -29.68 13.50 4.17
C PRO A 74 -29.81 11.97 4.08
N ALA A 75 -29.25 11.25 5.06
CA ALA A 75 -29.34 9.80 5.11
C ALA A 75 -30.80 9.33 5.13
N SER A 76 -31.08 8.20 4.49
CA SER A 76 -32.40 7.55 4.56
C SER A 76 -32.76 7.24 6.02
N ALA A 77 -34.03 7.38 6.38
CA ALA A 77 -34.48 7.24 7.78
C ALA A 77 -34.18 5.86 8.38
N ASP A 78 -34.15 4.81 7.57
CA ASP A 78 -33.85 3.43 7.95
C ASP A 78 -32.42 2.99 7.60
N GLN A 79 -31.54 3.91 7.19
CA GLN A 79 -30.22 3.60 6.66
C GLN A 79 -29.41 2.64 7.56
N PRO A 80 -29.27 2.86 8.88
CA PRO A 80 -28.45 1.96 9.71
C PRO A 80 -28.98 0.53 9.73
N THR A 81 -30.29 0.36 9.86
CA THR A 81 -30.93 -0.96 9.89
C THR A 81 -30.89 -1.65 8.53
N ALA A 82 -31.16 -0.90 7.45
CA ALA A 82 -31.09 -1.43 6.08
C ALA A 82 -29.67 -1.86 5.70
N PHE A 83 -28.67 -1.06 6.07
CA PHE A 83 -27.26 -1.38 5.82
C PHE A 83 -26.80 -2.61 6.61
N ALA A 84 -27.13 -2.70 7.90
CA ALA A 84 -26.82 -3.87 8.71
C ALA A 84 -27.44 -5.16 8.14
N ALA A 85 -28.70 -5.11 7.70
CA ALA A 85 -29.37 -6.23 7.05
C ALA A 85 -28.68 -6.63 5.72
N LEU A 86 -28.22 -5.65 4.94
CA LEU A 86 -27.48 -5.89 3.71
C LEU A 86 -26.12 -6.57 3.99
N GLN A 87 -25.37 -6.06 4.97
CA GLN A 87 -24.09 -6.65 5.38
C GLN A 87 -24.26 -8.09 5.82
N GLN A 88 -25.26 -8.37 6.67
CA GLN A 88 -25.58 -9.71 7.13
C GLN A 88 -25.95 -10.63 5.95
N ARG A 89 -26.80 -10.16 5.03
CA ARG A 89 -27.22 -10.93 3.84
C ARG A 89 -26.03 -11.31 2.95
N CYS A 90 -25.05 -10.42 2.84
CA CYS A 90 -23.89 -10.62 1.98
C CYS A 90 -22.65 -11.17 2.70
N GLY A 91 -22.73 -11.47 4.00
CA GLY A 91 -21.62 -12.05 4.76
C GLY A 91 -20.38 -11.15 4.83
N VAL A 92 -20.56 -9.83 4.78
CA VAL A 92 -19.42 -8.88 4.83
C VAL A 92 -19.02 -8.65 6.29
N ARG A 93 -17.72 -8.81 6.58
CA ARG A 93 -17.15 -8.90 7.94
C ARG A 93 -16.95 -7.57 8.68
N GLY A 94 -17.19 -6.45 8.01
CA GLY A 94 -16.95 -5.11 8.55
C GLY A 94 -17.53 -4.03 7.65
N VAL A 95 -17.27 -2.77 7.99
CA VAL A 95 -17.76 -1.61 7.24
C VAL A 95 -16.64 -1.12 6.33
N ASP A 96 -16.92 -1.08 5.03
CA ASP A 96 -16.07 -0.41 4.04
C ASP A 96 -16.35 1.10 4.02
N THR A 97 -15.55 1.87 3.27
CA THR A 97 -15.55 3.34 3.29
C THR A 97 -16.90 3.95 2.87
N PRO A 98 -17.67 4.55 3.80
CA PRO A 98 -18.83 5.35 3.44
C PRO A 98 -18.40 6.68 2.78
N TYR A 99 -19.33 7.39 2.16
CA TYR A 99 -19.01 8.64 1.47
C TYR A 99 -18.45 9.72 2.41
N GLU A 100 -18.91 9.76 3.65
CA GLU A 100 -18.44 10.67 4.68
C GLU A 100 -16.95 10.43 5.00
N LEU A 101 -16.54 9.17 5.09
CA LEU A 101 -15.13 8.81 5.27
C LEU A 101 -14.31 9.14 4.04
N PHE A 102 -14.80 8.79 2.84
CA PHE A 102 -14.08 9.09 1.61
C PHE A 102 -13.86 10.60 1.46
N ARG A 103 -14.89 11.41 1.68
CA ARG A 103 -14.79 12.88 1.65
C ARG A 103 -13.83 13.41 2.72
N SER A 104 -13.89 12.88 3.94
CA SER A 104 -12.99 13.26 5.05
C SER A 104 -11.52 12.95 4.70
N SER A 105 -11.25 11.77 4.15
CA SER A 105 -9.89 11.38 3.72
C SER A 105 -9.35 12.30 2.63
N LEU A 106 -10.12 12.62 1.59
CA LEU A 106 -9.72 13.53 0.52
C LEU A 106 -9.37 14.93 1.05
N GLN A 107 -10.12 15.43 2.04
CA GLN A 107 -9.84 16.71 2.68
C GLN A 107 -8.54 16.66 3.48
N ALA A 108 -8.31 15.56 4.21
CA ALA A 108 -7.08 15.34 4.98
C ALA A 108 -5.85 15.20 4.06
N GLU A 109 -5.92 14.35 3.04
CA GLU A 109 -4.85 14.19 2.04
C GLU A 109 -4.47 15.55 1.41
N ARG A 110 -5.47 16.39 1.10
CA ARG A 110 -5.24 17.72 0.54
C ARG A 110 -4.60 18.68 1.54
N GLY A 111 -4.98 18.58 2.82
CA GLY A 111 -4.46 19.40 3.91
C GLY A 111 -3.02 19.05 4.29
N GLU A 112 -2.71 17.76 4.37
CA GLU A 112 -1.41 17.25 4.82
C GLU A 112 -0.37 17.17 3.69
N ALA A 113 -0.81 16.95 2.44
CA ALA A 113 0.06 16.90 1.28
C ALA A 113 -0.29 17.95 0.20
N PRO A 114 -0.38 19.26 0.54
CA PRO A 114 -0.83 20.29 -0.39
C PRO A 114 0.13 20.47 -1.58
N ASN A 115 1.39 20.05 -1.41
CA ASN A 115 2.48 20.18 -2.38
C ASN A 115 2.86 18.86 -3.06
N ALA A 116 2.09 17.78 -2.85
CA ALA A 116 2.30 16.51 -3.53
C ALA A 116 2.41 16.71 -5.06
N LYS A 117 3.26 15.91 -5.71
CA LYS A 117 3.54 16.00 -7.15
C LYS A 117 2.78 14.97 -7.95
N PHE A 118 2.37 13.88 -7.32
CA PHE A 118 1.57 12.83 -7.92
C PHE A 118 0.91 11.97 -6.82
N ILE A 119 -0.04 11.15 -7.25
CA ILE A 119 -0.76 10.18 -6.42
C ILE A 119 -0.59 8.79 -7.02
N THR A 120 -0.29 7.81 -6.19
CA THR A 120 -0.40 6.39 -6.54
C THR A 120 -1.56 5.76 -5.77
N LEU A 121 -2.44 5.05 -6.48
CA LEU A 121 -3.54 4.29 -5.93
C LEU A 121 -3.33 2.80 -6.23
N SER A 122 -2.88 2.04 -5.23
CA SER A 122 -2.45 0.64 -5.37
C SER A 122 -3.61 -0.38 -5.26
N GLY A 123 -4.78 -0.05 -5.80
CA GLY A 123 -5.90 -0.99 -5.96
C GLY A 123 -7.01 -0.92 -4.91
N ASP A 124 -7.99 -1.81 -5.09
CA ASP A 124 -9.21 -1.97 -4.32
C ASP A 124 -10.01 -0.68 -4.13
N LEU A 125 -10.52 -0.18 -5.26
CA LEU A 125 -11.34 1.02 -5.33
C LEU A 125 -12.78 0.74 -4.87
N VAL A 126 -13.30 -0.45 -5.12
CA VAL A 126 -14.70 -0.81 -4.83
C VAL A 126 -14.86 -1.69 -3.59
N THR A 127 -16.00 -1.55 -2.92
CA THR A 127 -16.32 -2.28 -1.68
C THR A 127 -16.36 -3.81 -1.83
N HIS A 128 -16.05 -4.50 -0.73
CA HIS A 128 -16.26 -5.92 -0.55
C HIS A 128 -17.71 -6.34 -0.77
N GLY A 129 -17.89 -7.52 -1.35
CA GLY A 129 -19.21 -8.11 -1.59
C GLY A 129 -20.06 -7.32 -2.61
N PHE A 130 -19.43 -6.52 -3.47
CA PHE A 130 -20.10 -5.65 -4.45
C PHE A 130 -21.16 -6.39 -5.27
N SER A 131 -20.83 -7.59 -5.78
CA SER A 131 -21.76 -8.41 -6.57
C SER A 131 -23.01 -8.81 -5.78
N CYS A 132 -22.86 -9.22 -4.52
CA CYS A 132 -23.98 -9.53 -3.64
C CYS A 132 -24.80 -8.29 -3.27
N LYS A 133 -24.14 -7.18 -2.90
CA LYS A 133 -24.82 -5.93 -2.54
C LYS A 133 -25.66 -5.40 -3.70
N TYR A 134 -25.10 -5.41 -4.91
CA TYR A 134 -25.83 -5.09 -6.14
C TYR A 134 -26.97 -6.10 -6.38
N ALA A 135 -26.69 -7.40 -6.25
CA ALA A 135 -27.65 -8.51 -6.35
C ALA A 135 -28.86 -8.32 -5.40
N ALA A 136 -28.63 -7.80 -4.20
CA ALA A 136 -29.65 -7.59 -3.20
C ALA A 136 -30.56 -6.38 -3.47
N LEU A 137 -30.05 -5.33 -4.11
CA LEU A 137 -30.73 -4.02 -4.18
C LEU A 137 -31.30 -3.65 -5.56
N VAL A 138 -30.80 -4.22 -6.66
CA VAL A 138 -31.18 -3.78 -8.04
C VAL A 138 -32.01 -4.84 -8.79
N SER A 139 -33.31 -4.65 -8.99
CA SER A 139 -34.22 -5.73 -9.42
C SER A 139 -34.03 -6.28 -10.85
N ALA A 140 -33.52 -5.50 -11.81
CA ALA A 140 -33.29 -5.92 -13.20
C ALA A 140 -31.78 -5.97 -13.49
N LYS A 141 -31.25 -7.14 -13.92
CA LYS A 141 -29.80 -7.33 -14.02
C LYS A 141 -29.38 -8.12 -15.25
N THR A 142 -28.87 -7.41 -16.25
CA THR A 142 -27.90 -8.03 -17.15
C THR A 142 -26.50 -7.94 -16.53
N LEU A 143 -25.57 -8.79 -16.97
CA LEU A 143 -24.15 -8.64 -16.61
C LEU A 143 -23.62 -7.25 -17.02
N SER A 144 -24.11 -6.70 -18.14
CA SER A 144 -23.73 -5.37 -18.62
C SER A 144 -24.13 -4.27 -17.65
N ASP A 145 -25.31 -4.35 -17.02
CA ASP A 145 -25.76 -3.34 -16.04
C ASP A 145 -24.91 -3.38 -14.77
N TYR A 146 -24.52 -4.58 -14.36
CA TYR A 146 -23.59 -4.79 -13.24
C TYR A 146 -22.22 -4.18 -13.54
N VAL A 147 -21.62 -4.55 -14.69
CA VAL A 147 -20.33 -4.01 -15.15
C VAL A 147 -20.37 -2.49 -15.24
N ALA A 148 -21.44 -1.92 -15.80
CA ALA A 148 -21.62 -0.48 -15.89
C ALA A 148 -21.67 0.20 -14.51
N PHE A 149 -22.29 -0.44 -13.51
CA PHE A 149 -22.35 0.10 -12.15
C PHE A 149 -21.00 0.04 -11.44
N VAL A 150 -20.24 -1.07 -11.55
CA VAL A 150 -18.86 -1.16 -11.03
C VAL A 150 -17.98 -0.11 -11.70
N ALA A 151 -18.04 0.02 -13.03
CA ALA A 151 -17.24 0.99 -13.76
C ALA A 151 -17.58 2.44 -13.38
N LYS A 152 -18.85 2.73 -13.08
CA LYS A 152 -19.30 4.03 -12.57
C LYS A 152 -18.76 4.33 -11.17
N THR A 153 -18.63 3.32 -10.31
CA THR A 153 -17.97 3.45 -9.00
C THR A 153 -16.49 3.80 -9.18
N VAL A 154 -15.77 3.11 -10.07
CA VAL A 154 -14.36 3.42 -10.39
C VAL A 154 -14.21 4.84 -10.98
N GLU A 155 -15.13 5.24 -11.86
CA GLU A 155 -15.18 6.61 -12.38
C GLU A 155 -15.39 7.65 -11.27
N PHE A 156 -16.29 7.37 -10.33
CA PHE A 156 -16.56 8.26 -9.20
C PHE A 156 -15.32 8.41 -8.30
N VAL A 157 -14.72 7.31 -7.85
CA VAL A 157 -13.54 7.32 -6.96
C VAL A 157 -12.38 8.08 -7.61
N THR A 158 -12.00 7.69 -8.83
CA THR A 158 -10.91 8.36 -9.55
C THR A 158 -11.26 9.81 -9.92
N GLY A 159 -12.53 10.12 -10.15
CA GLY A 159 -13.05 11.46 -10.42
C GLY A 159 -12.94 12.38 -9.21
N GLN A 160 -13.27 11.90 -8.01
CA GLN A 160 -13.14 12.65 -6.76
C GLN A 160 -11.67 12.97 -6.45
N LEU A 161 -10.74 12.01 -6.62
CA LEU A 161 -9.30 12.26 -6.50
C LEU A 161 -8.82 13.35 -7.47
N ARG A 162 -9.20 13.28 -8.75
CA ARG A 162 -8.85 14.32 -9.74
C ARG A 162 -9.48 15.68 -9.44
N LYS A 163 -10.67 15.71 -8.84
CA LYS A 163 -11.34 16.94 -8.40
C LYS A 163 -10.62 17.57 -7.21
N THR A 164 -10.20 16.76 -6.24
CA THR A 164 -9.46 17.19 -5.05
C THR A 164 -8.05 17.67 -5.39
N PHE A 165 -7.41 17.05 -6.39
CA PHE A 165 -6.05 17.36 -6.83
C PHE A 165 -5.99 17.74 -8.33
N PRO A 166 -6.54 18.90 -8.73
CA PRO A 166 -6.58 19.29 -10.14
C PRO A 166 -5.19 19.34 -10.79
N GLY A 167 -5.05 18.63 -11.91
CA GLY A 167 -3.81 18.61 -12.70
C GLY A 167 -2.69 17.73 -12.11
N MET A 168 -2.89 17.11 -10.94
CA MET A 168 -1.94 16.18 -10.36
C MET A 168 -2.03 14.82 -11.09
N PRO A 169 -0.90 14.25 -11.54
CA PRO A 169 -0.86 12.90 -12.07
C PRO A 169 -1.39 11.88 -11.05
N LEU A 170 -2.28 11.01 -11.49
CA LEU A 170 -2.86 9.91 -10.72
C LEU A 170 -2.57 8.61 -11.46
N TYR A 171 -1.84 7.70 -10.81
CA TYR A 171 -1.56 6.35 -11.29
C TYR A 171 -2.38 5.36 -10.47
N VAL A 172 -3.13 4.50 -11.14
CA VAL A 172 -4.09 3.57 -10.51
C VAL A 172 -3.77 2.14 -10.93
N ALA A 173 -3.63 1.24 -9.95
CA ALA A 173 -3.70 -0.21 -10.12
C ALA A 173 -5.13 -0.70 -9.83
N LEU A 174 -5.47 -1.91 -10.27
CA LEU A 174 -6.69 -2.61 -9.86
C LEU A 174 -6.34 -3.55 -8.69
N GLY A 175 -7.29 -3.74 -7.76
CA GLY A 175 -7.21 -4.78 -6.74
C GLY A 175 -8.22 -5.90 -6.95
N ASN A 176 -8.18 -6.94 -6.11
CA ASN A 176 -9.00 -8.14 -6.28
C ASN A 176 -10.51 -7.89 -6.27
N ASN A 177 -10.97 -6.80 -5.64
CA ASN A 177 -12.39 -6.42 -5.64
C ASN A 177 -12.80 -5.65 -6.91
N ASP A 178 -11.84 -5.05 -7.63
CA ASP A 178 -12.08 -4.20 -8.80
C ASP A 178 -12.39 -5.02 -10.05
N SER A 179 -13.59 -5.61 -10.07
CA SER A 179 -14.01 -6.52 -11.12
C SER A 179 -15.47 -6.34 -11.51
N GLY A 180 -15.73 -6.50 -12.81
CA GLY A 180 -17.07 -6.62 -13.37
C GLY A 180 -17.68 -8.01 -13.31
N CYS A 181 -17.07 -8.98 -12.63
CA CYS A 181 -17.61 -10.34 -12.49
C CYS A 181 -17.36 -11.00 -11.11
N GLY A 182 -16.89 -10.23 -10.13
CA GLY A 182 -16.79 -10.64 -8.72
C GLY A 182 -15.36 -10.65 -8.19
N ASP A 183 -15.24 -10.80 -6.87
CA ASP A 183 -13.97 -10.82 -6.15
C ASP A 183 -13.01 -11.90 -6.67
N TYR A 184 -11.74 -11.52 -6.90
CA TYR A 184 -10.69 -12.31 -7.55
C TYR A 184 -11.04 -12.88 -8.93
N ARG A 185 -12.01 -12.28 -9.63
CA ARG A 185 -12.41 -12.73 -10.96
C ARG A 185 -12.15 -11.69 -12.02
N LEU A 186 -11.53 -12.08 -13.12
CA LEU A 186 -11.32 -11.19 -14.26
C LEU A 186 -11.11 -12.01 -15.53
N ASN A 187 -11.38 -11.42 -16.68
CA ASN A 187 -10.91 -11.93 -17.96
C ASN A 187 -10.06 -10.85 -18.64
N GLU A 188 -9.04 -11.26 -19.38
CA GLU A 188 -8.38 -10.38 -20.35
C GLU A 188 -9.40 -9.81 -21.33
N ALA A 189 -9.17 -8.58 -21.80
CA ALA A 189 -10.01 -7.85 -22.72
C ALA A 189 -11.51 -7.80 -22.33
N SER A 190 -11.82 -7.89 -21.04
CA SER A 190 -13.20 -7.86 -20.53
C SER A 190 -13.88 -6.52 -20.76
N ASP A 191 -15.21 -6.53 -20.78
CA ASP A 191 -16.00 -5.31 -20.89
C ASP A 191 -15.80 -4.37 -19.69
N PHE A 192 -15.46 -4.93 -18.53
CA PHE A 192 -15.07 -4.14 -17.36
C PHE A 192 -13.80 -3.33 -17.61
N LEU A 193 -12.72 -3.96 -18.08
CA LEU A 193 -11.46 -3.26 -18.39
C LEU A 193 -11.69 -2.17 -19.44
N LYS A 194 -12.47 -2.45 -20.48
CA LYS A 194 -12.83 -1.45 -21.50
C LYS A 194 -13.63 -0.29 -20.93
N ALA A 195 -14.58 -0.57 -20.03
CA ALA A 195 -15.45 0.43 -19.42
C ALA A 195 -14.70 1.35 -18.44
N THR A 196 -13.73 0.82 -17.68
CA THR A 196 -12.95 1.60 -16.70
C THR A 196 -11.72 2.29 -17.28
N ALA A 197 -11.23 1.83 -18.44
CA ALA A 197 -9.99 2.31 -19.06
C ALA A 197 -9.89 3.83 -19.16
N LYS A 198 -10.96 4.51 -19.60
CA LYS A 198 -10.94 5.97 -19.73
C LYS A 198 -10.76 6.66 -18.38
N SER A 199 -11.44 6.16 -17.34
CA SER A 199 -11.40 6.74 -16.00
C SER A 199 -10.06 6.51 -15.30
N VAL A 200 -9.45 5.34 -15.49
CA VAL A 200 -8.10 5.02 -14.98
C VAL A 200 -7.04 5.86 -15.70
N ILE A 201 -7.07 5.88 -17.03
CA ILE A 201 -6.06 6.58 -17.85
C ILE A 201 -6.23 8.11 -17.83
N ALA A 202 -7.40 8.62 -17.41
CA ALA A 202 -7.68 10.06 -17.36
C ALA A 202 -6.64 10.85 -16.53
N GLY A 203 -6.17 10.25 -15.43
CA GLY A 203 -5.21 10.84 -14.50
C GLY A 203 -3.75 10.76 -14.92
N LEU A 204 -3.42 9.97 -15.95
CA LEU A 204 -2.04 9.83 -16.41
C LEU A 204 -1.51 11.13 -17.03
N PRO A 205 -0.18 11.38 -16.93
CA PRO A 205 0.44 12.51 -17.59
C PRO A 205 0.17 12.50 -19.10
N LYS A 206 0.20 13.69 -19.70
CA LYS A 206 0.15 13.85 -21.16
C LYS A 206 1.51 13.43 -21.75
N SER A 207 1.71 12.12 -21.93
CA SER A 207 2.93 11.53 -22.49
C SER A 207 2.63 10.74 -23.78
N ALA A 208 3.68 10.44 -24.54
CA ALA A 208 3.58 9.58 -25.73
C ALA A 208 3.08 8.16 -25.37
N ASP A 209 3.40 7.69 -24.16
CA ASP A 209 3.04 6.36 -23.66
C ASP A 209 1.53 6.22 -23.38
N ARG A 210 0.79 7.32 -23.19
CA ARG A 210 -0.62 7.28 -22.77
C ARG A 210 -1.51 6.47 -23.72
N LYS A 211 -1.22 6.49 -25.03
CA LYS A 211 -1.95 5.68 -26.01
C LYS A 211 -1.68 4.18 -25.84
N LYS A 212 -0.42 3.81 -25.60
CA LYS A 212 -0.02 2.42 -25.30
C LYS A 212 -0.60 1.97 -23.97
N ALA A 213 -0.48 2.79 -22.92
CA ALA A 213 -1.05 2.50 -21.61
C ALA A 213 -2.56 2.24 -21.66
N LEU A 214 -3.31 3.02 -22.46
CA LEU A 214 -4.74 2.76 -22.69
C LEU A 214 -4.99 1.41 -23.36
N ALA A 215 -4.19 1.04 -24.36
CA ALA A 215 -4.33 -0.23 -25.07
C ALA A 215 -3.98 -1.44 -24.17
N ASP A 216 -2.86 -1.35 -23.45
CA ASP A 216 -2.41 -2.39 -22.51
C ASP A 216 -3.45 -2.56 -21.38
N PHE A 217 -3.97 -1.47 -20.80
CA PHE A 217 -4.99 -1.54 -19.76
C PHE A 217 -6.29 -2.19 -20.27
N MET A 218 -6.75 -1.84 -21.47
CA MET A 218 -7.93 -2.48 -22.05
C MET A 218 -7.71 -3.97 -22.33
N ALA A 219 -6.46 -4.40 -22.57
CA ALA A 219 -6.12 -5.78 -22.85
C ALA A 219 -6.00 -6.61 -21.55
N GLY A 220 -5.39 -6.07 -20.50
CA GLY A 220 -5.10 -6.86 -19.30
C GLY A 220 -5.02 -6.08 -18.00
N GLY A 221 -5.54 -4.86 -17.90
CA GLY A 221 -5.59 -4.09 -16.65
C GLY A 221 -4.25 -3.51 -16.16
N TYR A 222 -3.13 -3.91 -16.78
CA TYR A 222 -1.79 -3.39 -16.53
C TYR A 222 -1.37 -2.35 -17.58
N TYR A 223 -0.38 -1.51 -17.25
CA TYR A 223 0.21 -0.55 -18.19
C TYR A 223 1.58 -0.05 -17.71
N SER A 224 2.33 0.54 -18.64
CA SER A 224 3.58 1.24 -18.32
C SER A 224 3.55 2.67 -18.83
N VAL A 225 4.12 3.60 -18.07
CA VAL A 225 4.16 5.03 -18.40
C VAL A 225 5.38 5.71 -17.79
N MET A 226 5.99 6.64 -18.52
CA MET A 226 6.91 7.60 -17.91
C MET A 226 6.19 8.49 -16.90
N MET A 227 6.77 8.62 -15.70
CA MET A 227 6.24 9.50 -14.68
C MET A 227 6.43 10.98 -15.08
N ALA A 228 5.51 11.83 -14.62
CA ALA A 228 5.58 13.27 -14.82
C ALA A 228 6.73 13.92 -14.02
N THR A 229 7.09 15.16 -14.38
CA THR A 229 7.96 16.01 -13.56
C THR A 229 7.51 16.01 -12.10
N PRO A 230 8.41 15.82 -11.12
CA PRO A 230 9.87 15.82 -11.27
C PRO A 230 10.51 14.47 -11.62
N MET A 231 9.74 13.38 -11.70
CA MET A 231 10.19 12.00 -11.89
C MET A 231 10.43 11.61 -13.37
N SER A 232 10.87 12.54 -14.21
CA SER A 232 10.86 12.36 -15.68
C SER A 232 11.83 11.30 -16.24
N ASN A 233 12.75 10.76 -15.43
CA ASN A 233 13.62 9.61 -15.78
C ASN A 233 13.15 8.29 -15.14
N THR A 234 11.95 8.27 -14.57
CA THR A 234 11.37 7.10 -13.91
C THR A 234 10.19 6.58 -14.71
N ARG A 235 10.21 5.28 -15.00
CA ARG A 235 9.10 4.53 -15.58
C ARG A 235 8.32 3.88 -14.45
N LEU A 236 7.02 4.09 -14.43
CA LEU A 236 6.11 3.34 -13.57
C LEU A 236 5.54 2.18 -14.39
N ILE A 237 5.67 0.97 -13.87
CA ILE A 237 5.02 -0.23 -14.39
C ILE A 237 3.92 -0.61 -13.41
N VAL A 238 2.68 -0.58 -13.86
CA VAL A 238 1.51 -0.91 -13.07
C VAL A 238 0.99 -2.27 -13.49
N LEU A 239 0.88 -3.16 -12.52
CA LEU A 239 0.41 -4.53 -12.68
C LEU A 239 -1.09 -4.65 -12.38
N ASP A 240 -1.66 -5.71 -12.91
CA ASP A 240 -2.95 -6.29 -12.52
C ASP A 240 -2.63 -7.70 -12.00
N ASP A 241 -2.20 -7.77 -10.74
CA ASP A 241 -1.71 -9.00 -10.10
C ASP A 241 -2.84 -9.96 -9.68
N ILE A 242 -4.11 -9.61 -9.96
CA ILE A 242 -5.24 -10.53 -9.82
C ILE A 242 -4.98 -11.80 -10.60
N PHE A 243 -4.45 -11.72 -11.83
CA PHE A 243 -4.14 -12.89 -12.65
C PHE A 243 -3.13 -13.84 -12.00
N MET A 244 -2.27 -13.31 -11.12
CA MET A 244 -1.24 -14.07 -10.43
C MET A 244 -1.70 -14.58 -9.06
N SER A 245 -2.90 -14.19 -8.58
CA SER A 245 -3.38 -14.57 -7.26
C SER A 245 -3.69 -16.07 -7.14
N GLN A 246 -3.45 -16.65 -5.95
CA GLN A 246 -3.90 -18.02 -5.65
C GLN A 246 -5.42 -18.22 -5.77
N LYS A 247 -6.19 -17.14 -5.55
CA LYS A 247 -7.65 -17.15 -5.57
C LYS A 247 -8.24 -16.80 -6.93
N TYR A 248 -7.39 -16.49 -7.92
CA TYR A 248 -7.84 -16.10 -9.26
C TYR A 248 -8.71 -17.15 -9.92
N ALA A 249 -9.79 -16.67 -10.54
CA ALA A 249 -10.52 -17.42 -11.55
C ALA A 249 -11.00 -16.48 -12.66
N THR A 250 -11.18 -17.01 -13.87
CA THR A 250 -11.92 -16.33 -14.93
C THR A 250 -13.33 -15.96 -14.47
N CYS A 251 -14.01 -15.06 -15.18
CA CYS A 251 -15.42 -14.77 -14.90
C CYS A 251 -16.34 -16.01 -14.99
N GLY A 252 -15.92 -17.04 -15.74
CA GLY A 252 -16.57 -18.35 -15.81
C GLY A 252 -16.23 -19.33 -14.68
N GLY A 253 -15.42 -18.90 -13.69
CA GLY A 253 -15.03 -19.71 -12.54
C GLY A 253 -13.93 -20.74 -12.81
N GLN A 254 -13.20 -20.62 -13.91
CA GLN A 254 -12.09 -21.52 -14.26
C GLN A 254 -10.74 -20.91 -13.87
N ARG A 255 -9.81 -21.73 -13.41
CA ARG A 255 -8.40 -21.32 -13.28
C ARG A 255 -7.79 -21.11 -14.66
N ASP A 256 -6.97 -20.08 -14.79
CA ASP A 256 -6.24 -19.79 -16.01
C ASP A 256 -4.87 -19.19 -15.67
N ALA A 257 -3.79 -19.86 -16.07
CA ALA A 257 -2.44 -19.34 -15.85
C ALA A 257 -1.93 -18.52 -17.05
N ALA A 258 -2.63 -18.53 -18.19
CA ALA A 258 -2.14 -17.91 -19.42
C ALA A 258 -1.98 -16.39 -19.28
N ALA A 259 -2.96 -15.73 -18.64
CA ALA A 259 -2.92 -14.30 -18.37
C ALA A 259 -1.73 -13.90 -17.47
N ALA A 260 -1.47 -14.68 -16.41
CA ALA A 260 -0.31 -14.46 -15.54
C ALA A 260 1.01 -14.62 -16.31
N VAL A 261 1.15 -15.68 -17.10
CA VAL A 261 2.35 -15.92 -17.92
C VAL A 261 2.56 -14.80 -18.94
N ALA A 262 1.50 -14.35 -19.61
CA ALA A 262 1.54 -13.26 -20.57
C ALA A 262 1.98 -11.94 -19.91
N GLN A 263 1.44 -11.63 -18.72
CA GLN A 263 1.79 -10.42 -17.99
C GLN A 263 3.21 -10.44 -17.44
N ILE A 264 3.72 -11.59 -16.97
CA ILE A 264 5.13 -11.72 -16.56
C ILE A 264 6.06 -11.52 -17.77
N ALA A 265 5.73 -12.09 -18.92
CA ALA A 265 6.51 -11.86 -20.15
C ALA A 265 6.48 -10.39 -20.59
N TRP A 266 5.32 -9.73 -20.48
CA TRP A 266 5.18 -8.29 -20.71
C TRP A 266 6.03 -7.47 -19.73
N LEU A 267 5.99 -7.77 -18.43
CA LEU A 267 6.78 -7.10 -17.39
C LEU A 267 8.28 -7.19 -17.69
N GLN A 268 8.77 -8.38 -18.04
CA GLN A 268 10.17 -8.59 -18.41
C GLN A 268 10.59 -7.73 -19.61
N LYS A 269 9.69 -7.58 -20.61
CA LYS A 269 9.93 -6.71 -21.76
C LYS A 269 10.01 -5.24 -21.37
N GLU A 270 9.07 -4.73 -20.58
CA GLU A 270 9.06 -3.32 -20.13
C GLU A 270 10.30 -3.00 -19.27
N LEU A 271 10.74 -3.94 -18.41
CA LEU A 271 11.98 -3.82 -17.62
C LEU A 271 13.23 -3.80 -18.51
N ALA A 272 13.28 -4.64 -19.54
CA ALA A 272 14.38 -4.66 -20.50
C ALA A 272 14.44 -3.35 -21.30
N GLU A 273 13.30 -2.82 -21.74
CA GLU A 273 13.21 -1.52 -22.43
C GLU A 273 13.66 -0.38 -21.51
N ALA A 274 13.18 -0.36 -20.25
CA ALA A 274 13.62 0.64 -19.27
C ALA A 274 15.15 0.63 -19.08
N ARG A 275 15.75 -0.57 -18.97
CA ARG A 275 17.20 -0.74 -18.86
C ARG A 275 17.94 -0.20 -20.09
N GLN A 276 17.47 -0.53 -21.29
CA GLN A 276 18.05 -0.02 -22.55
C GLN A 276 18.03 1.51 -22.61
N HIS A 277 16.95 2.12 -22.09
CA HIS A 277 16.80 3.57 -22.01
C HIS A 277 17.43 4.22 -20.77
N ARG A 278 18.13 3.45 -19.91
CA ARG A 278 18.75 3.92 -18.66
C ARG A 278 17.74 4.60 -17.73
N GLN A 279 16.51 4.11 -17.74
CA GLN A 279 15.43 4.57 -16.88
C GLN A 279 15.51 3.85 -15.53
N ARG A 280 14.97 4.51 -14.50
CA ARG A 280 14.68 3.88 -13.22
C ARG A 280 13.25 3.36 -13.23
N VAL A 281 12.97 2.30 -12.48
CA VAL A 281 11.65 1.66 -12.49
C VAL A 281 11.03 1.67 -11.11
N TRP A 282 9.78 2.08 -11.04
CA TRP A 282 8.87 1.73 -9.96
C TRP A 282 7.90 0.65 -10.46
N VAL A 283 7.64 -0.35 -9.62
CA VAL A 283 6.61 -1.36 -9.89
C VAL A 283 5.48 -1.16 -8.89
N MET A 284 4.25 -1.03 -9.37
CA MET A 284 3.06 -0.90 -8.54
C MET A 284 2.08 -2.00 -8.87
N GLY A 285 1.55 -2.66 -7.84
CA GLY A 285 0.44 -3.60 -7.91
C GLY A 285 -0.46 -3.43 -6.69
N HIS A 286 -1.35 -4.39 -6.49
CA HIS A 286 -2.20 -4.50 -5.32
C HIS A 286 -1.77 -5.68 -4.44
N ILE A 287 -1.83 -6.90 -4.97
CA ILE A 287 -1.49 -8.13 -4.24
C ILE A 287 0.04 -8.34 -4.26
N PRO A 288 0.72 -8.34 -3.10
CA PRO A 288 2.17 -8.47 -3.07
C PRO A 288 2.63 -9.91 -3.39
N PRO A 289 3.85 -10.10 -3.92
CA PRO A 289 4.51 -11.40 -3.84
C PRO A 289 4.78 -11.78 -2.38
N GLY A 290 4.85 -13.08 -2.11
CA GLY A 290 5.20 -13.61 -0.79
C GLY A 290 4.04 -14.21 0.00
N VAL A 291 4.31 -14.35 1.29
CA VAL A 291 3.53 -15.18 2.23
C VAL A 291 2.34 -14.39 2.80
N ASP A 292 1.16 -15.02 2.80
CA ASP A 292 -0.03 -14.54 3.50
C ASP A 292 -0.02 -15.05 4.95
N ILE A 293 0.76 -14.36 5.80
CA ILE A 293 0.96 -14.73 7.21
C ILE A 293 -0.36 -14.74 8.01
N TYR A 294 -1.30 -13.86 7.64
CA TYR A 294 -2.62 -13.83 8.27
C TYR A 294 -3.39 -15.12 7.98
N SER A 295 -3.41 -15.58 6.73
CA SER A 295 -4.05 -16.85 6.38
C SER A 295 -3.38 -18.05 7.04
N ILE A 296 -2.05 -18.07 7.18
CA ILE A 296 -1.32 -19.12 7.92
C ILE A 296 -1.85 -19.20 9.36
N PHE A 297 -1.93 -18.07 10.05
CA PHE A 297 -2.42 -18.00 11.41
C PHE A 297 -3.88 -18.41 11.55
N MET A 298 -4.76 -17.84 10.73
CA MET A 298 -6.20 -18.12 10.79
C MET A 298 -6.54 -19.58 10.48
N LYS A 299 -5.74 -20.23 9.63
CA LYS A 299 -5.88 -21.65 9.28
C LYS A 299 -5.08 -22.59 10.20
N MET A 300 -4.38 -22.04 11.21
CA MET A 300 -3.54 -22.79 12.15
C MET A 300 -2.52 -23.71 11.45
N ARG A 301 -1.91 -23.23 10.37
CA ARG A 301 -0.92 -24.00 9.60
C ARG A 301 0.36 -24.19 10.42
N ASN A 302 0.84 -25.43 10.51
CA ASN A 302 2.14 -25.74 11.10
C ASN A 302 3.17 -26.01 10.00
N VAL A 303 3.81 -24.94 9.53
CA VAL A 303 4.80 -25.02 8.45
C VAL A 303 5.99 -25.94 8.77
N CYS A 304 6.39 -26.02 10.04
CA CYS A 304 7.46 -26.93 10.49
C CYS A 304 7.01 -28.38 10.64
N ALA A 305 5.71 -28.68 10.48
CA ALA A 305 5.17 -30.03 10.37
C ALA A 305 4.80 -30.40 8.91
N ASN A 306 5.36 -29.71 7.92
CA ASN A 306 5.13 -29.88 6.48
C ASN A 306 3.77 -29.40 5.95
N ASP A 307 3.05 -28.54 6.69
CA ASP A 307 1.95 -27.80 6.07
C ASP A 307 2.52 -26.79 5.06
N LYS A 308 1.93 -26.71 3.87
CA LYS A 308 2.32 -25.69 2.88
C LYS A 308 1.98 -24.29 3.41
N PRO A 309 2.92 -23.32 3.32
CA PRO A 309 2.61 -21.91 3.52
C PRO A 309 1.48 -21.45 2.63
N GLU A 310 0.67 -20.53 3.16
CA GLU A 310 -0.32 -19.81 2.36
C GLU A 310 0.40 -18.63 1.69
N MET A 311 0.33 -18.55 0.36
CA MET A 311 0.97 -17.47 -0.40
C MET A 311 -0.11 -16.57 -1.01
N PHE A 312 0.21 -15.31 -1.24
CA PHE A 312 -0.70 -14.41 -1.93
C PHE A 312 -0.87 -14.80 -3.41
N LEU A 313 0.23 -15.18 -4.07
CA LEU A 313 0.30 -15.50 -5.49
C LEU A 313 0.43 -17.01 -5.74
N SER A 314 0.02 -17.46 -6.93
CA SER A 314 0.05 -18.87 -7.34
C SER A 314 1.46 -19.38 -7.68
N SER A 315 2.43 -18.48 -7.82
CA SER A 315 3.82 -18.80 -8.12
C SER A 315 4.75 -17.66 -7.72
N ASP A 316 6.04 -17.96 -7.55
CA ASP A 316 7.08 -17.00 -7.17
C ASP A 316 7.57 -16.13 -8.35
N GLN A 317 7.06 -16.35 -9.56
CA GLN A 317 7.53 -15.71 -10.81
C GLN A 317 7.55 -14.18 -10.76
N LEU A 318 6.61 -13.55 -10.05
CA LEU A 318 6.64 -12.09 -9.88
C LEU A 318 7.83 -11.68 -9.02
N GLY A 319 8.03 -12.31 -7.87
CA GLY A 319 9.18 -12.06 -6.99
C GLY A 319 10.50 -12.30 -7.73
N ASP A 320 10.62 -13.43 -8.45
CA ASP A 320 11.78 -13.76 -9.27
C ASP A 320 12.06 -12.67 -10.33
N ALA A 321 11.02 -12.20 -11.02
CA ALA A 321 11.16 -11.17 -12.05
C ALA A 321 11.64 -9.83 -11.46
N LEU A 322 11.16 -9.46 -10.26
CA LEU A 322 11.57 -8.24 -9.59
C LEU A 322 13.02 -8.33 -9.09
N VAL A 323 13.38 -9.43 -8.41
CA VAL A 323 14.75 -9.66 -7.90
C VAL A 323 15.77 -9.74 -9.05
N LYS A 324 15.43 -10.40 -10.15
CA LYS A 324 16.27 -10.47 -11.36
C LYS A 324 16.52 -9.09 -11.98
N ASN A 325 15.65 -8.12 -11.76
CA ASN A 325 15.74 -6.77 -12.32
C ASN A 325 15.95 -5.68 -11.25
N ALA A 326 16.46 -6.06 -10.07
CA ALA A 326 16.72 -5.14 -8.96
C ALA A 326 17.74 -4.03 -9.29
N ASP A 327 18.55 -4.18 -10.34
CA ASP A 327 19.48 -3.16 -10.82
C ASP A 327 18.78 -1.88 -11.36
N VAL A 328 17.57 -2.04 -11.92
CA VAL A 328 16.76 -0.94 -12.47
C VAL A 328 15.57 -0.57 -11.59
N ILE A 329 15.04 -1.51 -10.82
CA ILE A 329 13.90 -1.29 -9.92
C ILE A 329 14.39 -0.54 -8.67
N ARG A 330 13.68 0.54 -8.32
CA ARG A 330 14.01 1.40 -7.16
C ARG A 330 12.97 1.35 -6.05
N LEU A 331 11.76 0.90 -6.34
CA LEU A 331 10.68 0.77 -5.37
C LEU A 331 9.59 -0.16 -5.91
N GLY A 332 9.12 -1.07 -5.06
CA GLY A 332 7.83 -1.74 -5.22
C GLY A 332 6.76 -1.09 -4.35
N ILE A 333 5.53 -0.95 -4.86
CA ILE A 333 4.37 -0.42 -4.12
C ILE A 333 3.24 -1.43 -4.25
N PHE A 334 2.77 -1.96 -3.12
CA PHE A 334 1.68 -2.93 -3.04
C PHE A 334 0.79 -2.62 -1.84
N ALA A 335 -0.30 -3.37 -1.64
CA ALA A 335 -1.25 -3.16 -0.54
C ALA A 335 -1.97 -4.47 -0.17
N HIS A 336 -3.30 -4.54 -0.26
CA HIS A 336 -4.10 -5.76 -0.07
C HIS A 336 -4.23 -6.27 1.37
N THR A 337 -3.20 -6.14 2.20
CA THR A 337 -3.27 -6.56 3.61
C THR A 337 -4.02 -5.56 4.49
N HIS A 338 -4.28 -4.35 3.97
CA HIS A 338 -4.81 -3.17 4.66
C HIS A 338 -3.87 -2.55 5.70
N MET A 339 -2.68 -3.13 5.89
CA MET A 339 -1.74 -2.80 6.95
C MET A 339 -0.54 -2.03 6.40
N ASP A 340 0.12 -1.29 7.27
CA ASP A 340 1.32 -0.55 6.91
C ASP A 340 2.56 -1.43 7.10
N GLU A 341 3.18 -1.87 6.01
CA GLU A 341 4.33 -2.78 6.08
C GLU A 341 5.50 -2.28 5.23
N LEU A 342 6.69 -2.74 5.59
CA LEU A 342 7.87 -2.80 4.74
C LEU A 342 8.13 -4.27 4.39
N ARG A 343 8.55 -4.54 3.16
CA ARG A 343 9.04 -5.86 2.76
C ARG A 343 10.30 -5.71 1.92
N LEU A 344 11.10 -6.77 1.88
CA LEU A 344 12.28 -6.89 1.05
C LEU A 344 12.13 -8.10 0.14
N LEU A 345 12.38 -7.92 -1.15
CA LEU A 345 12.68 -9.04 -2.02
C LEU A 345 14.19 -9.15 -2.18
N GLU A 346 14.75 -10.29 -1.81
CA GLU A 346 16.17 -10.59 -1.97
C GLU A 346 16.37 -11.91 -2.73
N PRO A 347 17.54 -12.16 -3.33
CA PRO A 347 17.82 -13.44 -3.96
C PRO A 347 17.75 -14.57 -2.92
N GLU A 348 16.93 -15.57 -3.22
CA GLU A 348 16.76 -16.77 -2.41
C GLU A 348 17.48 -17.96 -3.06
N HIS A 349 17.59 -19.08 -2.35
CA HIS A 349 18.31 -20.25 -2.85
C HIS A 349 17.76 -20.72 -4.20
N GLY A 350 18.57 -20.65 -5.25
CA GLY A 350 18.20 -21.06 -6.61
C GLY A 350 17.60 -19.96 -7.48
N THR A 351 17.42 -18.72 -6.98
CA THR A 351 16.98 -17.58 -7.79
C THR A 351 18.17 -16.74 -8.27
N GLU A 352 18.19 -16.44 -9.58
CA GLU A 352 19.15 -15.48 -10.13
C GLU A 352 18.68 -14.07 -9.80
N GLY A 353 19.47 -13.32 -9.02
CA GLY A 353 19.14 -11.96 -8.62
C GLY A 353 20.26 -10.97 -8.88
N ASN A 354 19.89 -9.73 -9.21
CA ASN A 354 20.83 -8.63 -9.44
C ASN A 354 20.83 -7.59 -8.30
N GLY A 355 20.30 -7.97 -7.13
CA GLY A 355 20.18 -7.11 -5.96
C GLY A 355 18.89 -7.36 -5.19
N GLU A 356 18.51 -6.37 -4.39
CA GLU A 356 17.37 -6.40 -3.48
C GLU A 356 16.36 -5.31 -3.88
N VAL A 357 15.07 -5.56 -3.67
CA VAL A 357 14.00 -4.60 -3.94
C VAL A 357 13.23 -4.32 -2.66
N ALA A 358 13.27 -3.05 -2.21
CA ALA A 358 12.41 -2.59 -1.13
C ALA A 358 10.96 -2.45 -1.64
N ILE A 359 10.02 -2.94 -0.85
CA ILE A 359 8.58 -2.85 -1.09
C ILE A 359 7.94 -2.05 0.03
N LYS A 360 7.18 -1.03 -0.36
CA LYS A 360 6.25 -0.35 0.53
C LYS A 360 4.86 -0.97 0.39
N MET A 361 4.33 -1.53 1.49
CA MET A 361 2.93 -1.91 1.61
C MET A 361 2.15 -0.71 2.14
N VAL A 362 1.16 -0.25 1.37
CA VAL A 362 0.34 0.91 1.69
C VAL A 362 -0.89 0.46 2.49
N SER A 363 -1.12 1.10 3.63
CA SER A 363 -2.29 0.85 4.48
C SER A 363 -3.60 1.33 3.83
N SER A 364 -4.73 0.88 4.38
CA SER A 364 -6.05 1.15 3.79
C SER A 364 -6.75 2.39 4.34
N ILE A 365 -7.53 3.03 3.46
CA ILE A 365 -8.58 3.98 3.87
C ILE A 365 -9.78 3.21 4.48
N SER A 366 -10.09 2.03 3.95
CA SER A 366 -11.19 1.21 4.47
C SER A 366 -10.92 0.72 5.89
N PRO A 367 -11.84 0.93 6.85
CA PRO A 367 -11.70 0.44 8.21
C PRO A 367 -12.24 -0.99 8.39
N ILE A 368 -12.39 -1.77 7.31
CA ILE A 368 -13.07 -3.08 7.36
C ILE A 368 -12.42 -4.06 8.36
N ASN A 369 -11.11 -3.92 8.62
CA ASN A 369 -10.38 -4.72 9.61
C ASN A 369 -10.40 -4.12 11.02
N ALA A 370 -11.19 -3.06 11.24
CA ALA A 370 -11.12 -2.16 12.40
C ALA A 370 -9.82 -1.34 12.50
N ASN A 371 -9.01 -1.30 11.43
CA ASN A 371 -7.90 -0.37 11.31
C ASN A 371 -8.41 1.07 11.22
N ASN A 372 -7.66 2.00 11.80
CA ASN A 372 -7.93 3.40 11.54
C ASN A 372 -7.71 3.66 10.04
N PRO A 373 -8.64 4.34 9.36
CA PRO A 373 -8.45 4.83 8.00
C PRO A 373 -7.15 5.63 7.91
N SER A 374 -6.32 5.34 6.90
CA SER A 374 -5.00 5.97 6.80
C SER A 374 -4.52 6.15 5.36
N PHE A 375 -3.60 7.10 5.18
CA PHE A 375 -2.88 7.33 3.92
C PHE A 375 -1.41 7.65 4.19
N THR A 376 -0.58 7.51 3.16
CA THR A 376 0.86 7.77 3.25
C THR A 376 1.25 9.03 2.46
N VAL A 377 1.99 9.93 3.11
CA VAL A 377 2.70 11.03 2.46
C VAL A 377 4.17 10.65 2.32
N ALA A 378 4.60 10.42 1.09
CA ALA A 378 5.95 10.01 0.76
C ALA A 378 6.85 11.21 0.42
N SER A 379 8.12 11.13 0.79
CA SER A 379 9.21 12.00 0.37
C SER A 379 10.12 11.22 -0.57
N ILE A 380 10.27 11.67 -1.81
CA ILE A 380 10.95 10.95 -2.88
C ILE A 380 12.25 11.65 -3.23
N ASP A 381 13.37 10.94 -3.23
CA ASP A 381 14.58 11.43 -3.89
C ASP A 381 14.36 11.35 -5.41
N VAL A 382 14.17 12.50 -6.03
CA VAL A 382 13.91 12.59 -7.49
C VAL A 382 15.09 12.09 -8.31
N ALA A 383 16.30 12.36 -7.85
CA ALA A 383 17.51 12.03 -8.59
C ALA A 383 17.77 10.52 -8.55
N ALA A 384 17.56 9.86 -7.41
CA ALA A 384 17.73 8.42 -7.24
C ALA A 384 16.47 7.61 -7.58
N ALA A 385 15.31 8.27 -7.69
CA ALA A 385 13.98 7.67 -7.76
C ALA A 385 13.71 6.67 -6.61
N THR A 386 14.18 6.96 -5.41
CA THR A 386 13.99 6.13 -4.22
C THR A 386 13.01 6.80 -3.26
N LEU A 387 12.37 6.00 -2.41
CA LEU A 387 11.60 6.51 -1.27
C LEU A 387 12.60 6.97 -0.21
N ALA A 388 12.73 8.28 -0.02
CA ALA A 388 13.63 8.82 0.99
C ALA A 388 13.02 8.68 2.37
N ASP A 389 11.74 8.99 2.53
CA ASP A 389 11.04 8.88 3.81
C ASP A 389 9.53 8.82 3.58
N TYR A 390 8.76 8.44 4.59
CA TYR A 390 7.31 8.54 4.53
C TYR A 390 6.68 8.78 5.90
N GLN A 391 5.50 9.40 5.86
CA GLN A 391 4.66 9.66 7.02
C GLN A 391 3.29 9.02 6.80
N VAL A 392 2.80 8.32 7.81
CA VAL A 392 1.45 7.75 7.79
C VAL A 392 0.54 8.66 8.58
N PHE A 393 -0.60 9.03 8.01
CA PHE A 393 -1.64 9.82 8.67
C PHE A 393 -2.87 8.94 8.88
N ALA A 394 -3.44 9.00 10.07
CA ALA A 394 -4.59 8.18 10.46
C ALA A 394 -5.75 9.05 10.97
N ALA A 395 -6.98 8.59 10.73
CA ALA A 395 -8.18 9.19 11.26
C ALA A 395 -8.39 8.80 12.74
N SER A 396 -8.95 9.71 13.54
CA SER A 396 -9.31 9.43 14.94
C SER A 396 -10.56 8.57 15.12
N ASN A 397 -11.27 8.25 14.04
CA ASN A 397 -12.41 7.34 14.06
C ASN A 397 -12.62 6.67 12.69
N LEU A 398 -13.42 5.60 12.69
CA LEU A 398 -13.66 4.75 11.51
C LEU A 398 -14.73 5.30 10.54
N THR A 399 -15.44 6.37 10.90
CA THR A 399 -16.59 6.86 10.12
C THR A 399 -16.27 8.07 9.25
N GLY A 400 -15.18 8.78 9.57
CA GLY A 400 -14.84 10.07 8.97
C GLY A 400 -15.70 11.25 9.44
N VAL A 401 -16.80 10.99 10.14
CA VAL A 401 -17.68 12.03 10.70
C VAL A 401 -16.97 12.71 11.86
N ASN A 402 -16.74 14.02 11.72
CA ASN A 402 -15.95 14.83 12.67
C ASN A 402 -14.58 14.21 13.00
N ALA A 403 -14.04 13.40 12.08
CA ALA A 403 -12.71 12.81 12.26
C ALA A 403 -11.65 13.89 12.17
N SER A 404 -10.71 13.85 13.10
CA SER A 404 -9.42 14.52 12.96
C SER A 404 -8.46 13.54 12.29
N TRP A 405 -7.60 14.06 11.42
CA TRP A 405 -6.52 13.28 10.82
C TRP A 405 -5.20 13.84 11.34
N SER A 406 -4.31 12.96 11.77
CA SER A 406 -3.01 13.35 12.33
C SER A 406 -1.95 12.36 11.93
N LYS A 407 -0.69 12.82 11.90
CA LYS A 407 0.46 11.95 11.68
C LYS A 407 0.51 10.89 12.77
N GLU A 408 0.41 9.63 12.36
CA GLU A 408 0.58 8.45 13.21
C GLU A 408 2.06 8.27 13.52
N TYR A 409 2.90 8.21 12.47
CA TYR A 409 4.34 8.09 12.61
C TYR A 409 5.09 8.59 11.36
N ASP A 410 6.41 8.64 11.48
CA ASP A 410 7.38 9.06 10.47
C ASP A 410 8.49 8.02 10.42
N PHE A 411 8.76 7.43 9.26
CA PHE A 411 9.64 6.26 9.14
C PHE A 411 11.07 6.57 9.61
N ALA A 412 11.69 7.61 9.05
CA ALA A 412 13.06 8.00 9.41
C ALA A 412 13.18 8.31 10.91
N GLN A 413 12.18 8.98 11.50
CA GLN A 413 12.16 9.26 12.93
C GLN A 413 11.97 8.01 13.79
N SER A 414 11.06 7.10 13.41
CA SER A 414 10.72 5.92 14.20
C SER A 414 11.81 4.85 14.21
N TYR A 415 12.57 4.74 13.11
CA TYR A 415 13.60 3.72 12.96
C TYR A 415 15.03 4.27 13.03
N GLU A 416 15.19 5.59 13.24
CA GLU A 416 16.49 6.27 13.28
C GLU A 416 17.30 6.10 11.98
N GLU A 417 16.58 6.00 10.86
CA GLU A 417 17.12 5.73 9.53
C GLU A 417 17.18 6.98 8.66
N THR A 418 18.04 6.96 7.64
CA THR A 418 18.23 8.11 6.74
C THR A 418 17.47 8.01 5.42
N GLU A 419 17.13 6.78 5.00
CA GLU A 419 16.32 6.55 3.81
C GLU A 419 15.53 5.22 3.88
N PHE A 420 14.42 5.13 3.14
CA PHE A 420 13.76 3.85 2.87
C PHE A 420 14.42 3.15 1.66
N SER A 421 15.60 2.57 1.88
CA SER A 421 16.32 1.79 0.85
C SER A 421 16.25 0.29 1.12
N ALA A 422 16.58 -0.53 0.12
CA ALA A 422 16.69 -1.97 0.30
C ALA A 422 17.69 -2.35 1.40
N ALA A 423 18.81 -1.62 1.50
CA ALA A 423 19.81 -1.84 2.53
C ALA A 423 19.27 -1.53 3.94
N THR A 424 18.61 -0.38 4.12
CA THR A 424 17.98 -0.02 5.40
C THR A 424 16.88 -1.02 5.79
N VAL A 425 16.00 -1.36 4.86
CA VAL A 425 14.93 -2.35 5.08
C VAL A 425 15.52 -3.70 5.49
N LYS A 426 16.62 -4.13 4.85
CA LYS A 426 17.34 -5.35 5.23
C LYS A 426 17.88 -5.28 6.66
N THR A 427 18.57 -4.20 7.01
CA THR A 427 19.12 -4.02 8.37
C THR A 427 18.02 -4.05 9.42
N LEU A 428 16.88 -3.40 9.18
CA LEU A 428 15.73 -3.45 10.10
C LEU A 428 15.18 -4.88 10.24
N ILE A 429 15.01 -5.62 9.14
CA ILE A 429 14.54 -7.00 9.18
C ILE A 429 15.53 -7.90 9.94
N GLU A 430 16.84 -7.70 9.78
CA GLU A 430 17.87 -8.41 10.53
C GLU A 430 17.83 -8.09 12.03
N GLU A 431 17.60 -6.82 12.42
CA GLU A 431 17.38 -6.42 13.81
C GLU A 431 16.15 -7.11 14.40
N PHE A 432 15.02 -7.09 13.67
CA PHE A 432 13.79 -7.76 14.08
C PHE A 432 14.00 -9.26 14.29
N ARG A 433 14.80 -9.89 13.42
CA ARG A 433 15.07 -11.34 13.44
C ARG A 433 15.86 -11.78 14.66
N VAL A 434 16.73 -10.92 15.19
CA VAL A 434 17.49 -11.21 16.44
C VAL A 434 16.76 -10.73 17.70
N ASP A 435 15.53 -10.21 17.57
CA ASP A 435 14.67 -9.75 18.66
C ASP A 435 13.29 -10.47 18.63
N PRO A 436 13.26 -11.80 18.83
CA PRO A 436 12.04 -12.61 18.73
C PRO A 436 10.96 -12.26 19.77
N ASP A 437 11.35 -11.59 20.86
CA ASP A 437 10.44 -11.11 21.91
C ASP A 437 9.95 -9.67 21.69
N ALA A 438 10.36 -9.02 20.59
CA ALA A 438 10.02 -7.63 20.24
C ALA A 438 10.30 -6.62 21.37
N THR A 439 11.51 -6.67 21.92
CA THR A 439 11.98 -5.88 23.06
C THR A 439 12.80 -4.66 22.68
N THR A 440 13.22 -4.53 21.43
CA THR A 440 13.89 -3.32 20.92
C THR A 440 12.87 -2.20 20.66
N ASN A 441 13.35 -0.96 20.55
CA ASN A 441 12.49 0.16 20.15
C ASN A 441 11.99 -0.02 18.71
N ALA A 442 12.84 -0.52 17.81
CA ALA A 442 12.50 -0.73 16.41
C ALA A 442 11.38 -1.77 16.26
N SER A 443 11.51 -2.95 16.89
CA SER A 443 10.45 -3.98 16.86
C SER A 443 9.13 -3.50 17.47
N ARG A 444 9.17 -2.83 18.63
CA ARG A 444 7.96 -2.26 19.24
C ARG A 444 7.29 -1.21 18.36
N SER A 445 8.09 -0.32 17.77
CA SER A 445 7.58 0.72 16.87
C SER A 445 6.95 0.08 15.64
N TYR A 446 7.61 -0.92 15.05
CA TYR A 446 7.05 -1.66 13.92
C TYR A 446 5.72 -2.33 14.24
N ILE A 447 5.63 -3.08 15.35
CA ILE A 447 4.39 -3.75 15.74
C ILE A 447 3.26 -2.73 16.02
N GLY A 448 3.57 -1.59 16.64
CA GLY A 448 2.58 -0.53 16.89
C GLY A 448 2.11 0.16 15.61
N ASN A 449 3.04 0.40 14.67
CA ASN A 449 2.77 1.12 13.43
C ASN A 449 2.13 0.25 12.34
N PHE A 450 2.29 -1.08 12.40
CA PHE A 450 1.73 -2.01 11.41
C PHE A 450 0.23 -1.83 11.22
N PHE A 451 -0.47 -1.63 12.33
CA PHE A 451 -1.91 -1.45 12.35
C PHE A 451 -2.20 -0.01 12.76
N PRO A 452 -2.46 0.92 11.82
CA PRO A 452 -2.81 2.30 12.17
C PRO A 452 -3.94 2.34 13.21
N GLY A 453 -3.72 3.00 14.34
CA GLY A 453 -4.59 2.95 15.51
C GLY A 453 -4.23 1.95 16.61
N ASP A 454 -3.08 1.27 16.49
CA ASP A 454 -2.49 0.29 17.42
C ASP A 454 -3.39 -0.88 17.82
N HIS A 455 -3.30 -1.96 17.03
CA HIS A 455 -3.74 -3.30 17.42
C HIS A 455 -2.56 -4.30 17.44
N SER A 456 -1.48 -3.90 18.11
CA SER A 456 -0.25 -4.68 18.31
C SER A 456 -0.44 -6.13 18.80
N SER A 457 -1.62 -6.48 19.33
CA SER A 457 -1.99 -7.83 19.74
C SER A 457 -2.08 -8.86 18.60
N LEU A 458 -2.23 -8.42 17.35
CA LEU A 458 -2.38 -9.33 16.20
C LEU A 458 -1.04 -9.91 15.73
N ILE A 459 0.01 -9.09 15.60
CA ILE A 459 1.32 -9.58 15.15
C ILE A 459 2.15 -10.10 16.31
N LYS A 460 2.10 -9.49 17.49
CA LYS A 460 3.04 -9.81 18.57
C LYS A 460 3.18 -11.31 18.87
N PRO A 461 2.11 -12.12 18.93
CA PRO A 461 2.22 -13.57 19.13
C PRO A 461 2.88 -14.33 17.96
N LEU A 462 2.90 -13.72 16.78
CA LEU A 462 3.43 -14.25 15.52
C LEU A 462 4.72 -13.57 15.10
N TRP A 463 5.31 -12.74 15.96
CA TRP A 463 6.40 -11.85 15.57
C TRP A 463 7.55 -12.58 14.89
N PRO A 464 8.06 -13.72 15.41
CA PRO A 464 9.10 -14.47 14.71
C PRO A 464 8.68 -14.91 13.30
N GLN A 465 7.51 -15.52 13.14
CA GLN A 465 7.05 -15.97 11.83
C GLN A 465 6.79 -14.80 10.89
N TYR A 466 6.25 -13.70 11.42
CA TYR A 466 5.99 -12.48 10.67
C TYR A 466 7.29 -11.89 10.12
N VAL A 467 8.36 -11.82 10.92
CA VAL A 467 9.67 -11.32 10.47
C VAL A 467 10.24 -12.15 9.31
N CYS A 468 10.02 -13.47 9.28
CA CYS A 468 10.38 -14.27 8.10
C CYS A 468 9.63 -13.85 6.84
N ALA A 469 8.33 -13.59 6.96
CA ALA A 469 7.51 -13.16 5.82
C ALA A 469 7.92 -11.78 5.26
N LEU A 470 8.67 -10.97 6.01
CA LEU A 470 9.15 -9.66 5.55
C LEU A 470 10.22 -9.73 4.47
N SER A 471 11.00 -10.81 4.41
CA SER A 471 12.15 -10.97 3.49
C SER A 471 12.13 -12.26 2.68
N HIS A 472 11.26 -13.22 3.03
CA HIS A 472 11.13 -14.47 2.30
C HIS A 472 9.82 -14.53 1.52
N TYR A 473 9.92 -14.39 0.21
CA TYR A 473 8.76 -14.38 -0.69
C TYR A 473 8.47 -15.75 -1.30
N THR A 474 9.37 -16.73 -1.15
CA THR A 474 9.09 -18.12 -1.54
C THR A 474 8.61 -18.93 -0.33
N ALA A 475 7.80 -19.96 -0.59
CA ALA A 475 7.38 -20.89 0.46
C ALA A 475 8.59 -21.59 1.12
N GLU A 476 9.59 -21.99 0.32
CA GLU A 476 10.78 -22.70 0.80
C GLU A 476 11.68 -21.81 1.67
N GLY A 477 11.87 -20.55 1.27
CA GLY A 477 12.62 -19.57 2.07
C GLY A 477 11.95 -19.29 3.39
N PHE A 478 10.63 -19.10 3.37
CA PHE A 478 9.84 -18.87 4.58
C PHE A 478 9.91 -20.06 5.54
N ASP A 479 9.70 -21.28 5.04
CA ASP A 479 9.75 -22.51 5.84
C ASP A 479 11.09 -22.67 6.55
N ARG A 480 12.20 -22.50 5.80
CA ARG A 480 13.55 -22.55 6.39
C ARG A 480 13.72 -21.52 7.50
N CYS A 481 13.34 -20.27 7.24
CA CYS A 481 13.48 -19.20 8.21
C CYS A 481 12.70 -19.50 9.51
N VAL A 482 11.43 -19.90 9.40
CA VAL A 482 10.58 -20.18 10.56
C VAL A 482 11.10 -21.37 11.36
N CYS A 483 11.51 -22.44 10.68
CA CYS A 483 11.91 -23.68 11.35
C CYS A 483 13.34 -23.63 11.90
N ASP A 484 14.24 -22.86 11.29
CA ASP A 484 15.56 -22.60 11.86
C ASP A 484 15.47 -21.77 13.15
N MET A 485 14.52 -20.84 13.25
CA MET A 485 14.25 -20.11 14.49
C MET A 485 13.60 -20.98 15.57
N ALA A 486 12.74 -21.93 15.20
CA ALA A 486 12.10 -22.85 16.16
C ALA A 486 13.07 -23.87 16.79
N ASN A 487 14.23 -24.10 16.16
CA ASN A 487 15.26 -25.03 16.62
C ASN A 487 16.37 -24.37 17.45
N LYS A 488 16.31 -23.06 17.69
CA LYS A 488 17.21 -22.30 18.57
C LYS A 488 16.51 -21.99 19.88
#